data_AF-A0A7K4JRU3-F1
#
_entry.id   AF-A0A7K4JRU3-F1
#
_cell.length_a   1.000
_cell.length_b   1.000
_cell.length_c   1.000
_cell.angle_alpha   90.00
_cell.angle_beta   90.00
_cell.angle_gamma   90.00
#
_symmetry.space_group_name_H-M   'P 1'
#
loop_
_entity.id
_entity.type
_entity.pdbx_description
1 polymer ?
#
loop_
_entity_poly.entity_id
_entity_poly.type
_entity_poly.pdbx_seq_one_letter_code
_entity_poly.pdbx_strand_id
1 'polypeptide(L)'
;ATPGSTARQLVRDALERYGLAPRPEDEEGAWGHEYVLCDVVGRPGGPGGTWHVEHLRPLGDAECPLVLQDVWKPKSGYSRRFEIRRWHEV
;
A
#
# COMPACT_ATOMS: atom_id res chain seq x y z
N ALA A 1 -9.76 5.09 6.88
CA ALA A 1 -8.98 5.99 6.02
C ALA A 1 -9.84 7.17 5.64
N THR A 2 -9.30 8.38 5.71
CA THR A 2 -9.90 9.64 5.24
C THR A 2 -8.99 10.25 4.17
N PRO A 3 -9.46 11.23 3.37
CA PRO A 3 -8.61 11.86 2.35
C PRO A 3 -7.27 12.40 2.89
N GLY A 4 -7.23 12.84 4.15
CA GLY A 4 -6.01 13.32 4.81
C GLY A 4 -5.15 12.24 5.47
N SER A 5 -5.52 10.96 5.41
CA SER A 5 -4.71 9.87 5.97
C SER A 5 -3.43 9.69 5.16
N THR A 6 -2.28 9.74 5.83
CA THR A 6 -0.98 9.53 5.18
C THR A 6 -0.69 8.05 4.96
N ALA A 7 0.22 7.72 4.03
CA ALA A 7 0.65 6.35 3.78
C ALA A 7 1.14 5.66 5.06
N ARG A 8 1.96 6.35 5.88
CA ARG A 8 2.46 5.83 7.16
C ARG A 8 1.33 5.48 8.13
N GLN A 9 0.31 6.34 8.23
CA GLN A 9 -0.85 6.07 9.09
C GLN A 9 -1.62 4.84 8.60
N LEU A 10 -1.83 4.71 7.29
CA LEU A 10 -2.54 3.56 6.73
C LEU A 10 -1.77 2.23 6.89
N VAL A 11 -0.44 2.25 6.75
CA VAL A 11 0.40 1.07 7.02
C VAL A 11 0.25 0.66 8.48
N ARG A 12 0.41 1.59 9.42
CA ARG A 12 0.25 1.31 10.86
C ARG A 12 -1.14 0.74 11.18
N ASP A 13 -2.21 1.40 10.73
CA ASP A 13 -3.59 0.98 11.00
C ASP A 13 -3.89 -0.41 10.43
N ALA A 14 -3.29 -0.75 9.28
CA ALA A 14 -3.44 -2.08 8.69
C ALA A 14 -2.63 -3.14 9.43
N LEU A 15 -1.37 -2.86 9.79
CA LEU A 15 -0.54 -3.78 10.59
C LEU A 15 -1.22 -4.10 11.93
N GLU A 16 -1.82 -3.11 12.58
CA GLU A 16 -2.61 -3.31 13.80
C GLU A 16 -3.77 -4.28 13.58
N ARG A 17 -4.56 -4.09 12.51
CA ARG A 17 -5.68 -4.99 12.17
C ARG A 17 -5.25 -6.41 11.82
N TYR A 18 -4.06 -6.57 11.25
CA TYR A 18 -3.50 -7.88 10.93
C TYR A 18 -2.75 -8.53 12.10
N GLY A 19 -2.66 -7.87 13.27
CA GLY A 19 -1.91 -8.39 14.42
C GLY A 19 -0.39 -8.37 14.22
N LEU A 20 0.09 -7.52 13.31
CA LEU A 20 1.49 -7.30 12.96
C LEU A 20 2.02 -5.95 13.49
N ALA A 21 1.22 -5.25 14.32
CA ALA A 21 1.68 -4.01 14.94
C ALA A 21 2.84 -4.27 15.92
N PRO A 22 3.74 -3.30 16.08
CA PRO A 22 4.83 -3.40 17.04
C PRO A 22 4.27 -3.67 18.43
N ARG A 23 4.91 -4.58 19.17
CA ARG A 23 4.62 -4.70 20.59
C ARG A 23 5.17 -3.49 21.33
N PRO A 24 4.65 -3.15 22.52
CA PRO A 24 5.18 -2.05 23.33
C PRO A 24 6.67 -2.18 23.68
N GLU A 25 7.21 -3.39 23.56
CA GLU A 25 8.61 -3.78 23.78
C GLU A 25 9.49 -3.61 22.55
N ASP A 26 8.90 -3.41 21.36
CA ASP A 26 9.64 -3.05 20.15
C ASP A 26 9.96 -1.55 20.18
N GLU A 27 11.19 -1.17 19.80
CA GLU A 27 11.58 0.25 19.76
C GLU A 27 10.60 1.06 18.91
N GLU A 28 10.18 2.20 19.45
CA GLU A 28 9.19 3.10 18.84
C GLU A 28 9.77 3.71 17.56
N GLY A 29 9.57 3.03 16.43
CA GLY A 29 10.18 3.37 15.14
C GLY A 29 10.76 2.17 14.36
N ALA A 30 10.95 1.02 14.99
CA ALA A 30 11.60 -0.16 14.39
C ALA A 30 10.93 -0.64 13.08
N TRP A 31 9.60 -0.57 13.02
CA TRP A 31 8.82 -1.05 11.86
C TRP A 31 8.45 0.04 10.84
N GLY A 32 8.71 1.32 11.16
CA GLY A 32 8.38 2.43 10.26
C GLY A 32 9.09 2.35 8.89
N HIS A 33 10.13 1.52 8.80
CA HIS A 33 10.90 1.27 7.58
C HIS A 33 10.81 -0.17 7.07
N GLU A 34 10.17 -1.11 7.79
CA GLU A 34 10.05 -2.49 7.30
C GLU A 34 8.93 -2.63 6.27
N TYR A 35 7.84 -1.89 6.44
CA TYR A 35 6.67 -1.98 5.58
C TYR A 35 6.42 -0.68 4.83
N VAL A 36 5.98 -0.80 3.58
CA VAL A 36 5.59 0.33 2.74
C VAL A 36 4.25 0.06 2.07
N LEU A 37 3.49 1.13 1.90
CA LEU A 37 2.31 1.13 1.05
C LEU A 37 2.72 1.35 -0.41
N CYS A 38 2.38 0.41 -1.28
CA CYS A 38 2.64 0.48 -2.70
C CYS A 38 1.35 0.81 -3.46
N ASP A 39 1.43 1.78 -4.38
CA ASP A 39 0.44 1.96 -5.45
C ASP A 39 0.75 0.97 -6.58
N VAL A 40 -0.10 -0.05 -6.74
CA VAL A 40 0.13 -1.15 -7.66
C VAL A 40 -0.86 -1.10 -8.81
N VAL A 41 -0.34 -1.13 -10.03
CA VAL A 41 -1.10 -1.19 -11.26
C VAL A 41 -0.85 -2.55 -11.92
N GLY A 42 -1.93 -3.15 -12.40
CA GLY A 42 -1.87 -4.47 -13.01
C GLY A 42 -3.04 -4.69 -13.93
N ARG A 43 -3.16 -5.92 -14.42
CA ARG A 43 -4.26 -6.32 -15.31
C ARG A 43 -5.15 -7.35 -14.62
N PRO A 44 -6.48 -7.24 -14.76
CA PRO A 44 -7.35 -8.34 -14.42
C PRO A 44 -6.97 -9.56 -15.26
N GLY A 45 -6.97 -10.74 -14.65
CA GLY A 45 -6.87 -11.99 -15.41
C GLY A 45 -8.06 -12.14 -16.36
N GLY A 46 -7.90 -12.97 -17.39
CA GLY A 46 -9.04 -13.44 -18.19
C GLY A 46 -10.04 -14.26 -17.35
N PRO A 47 -11.08 -14.85 -17.96
CA PRO A 47 -12.02 -15.71 -17.24
C PRO A 47 -11.30 -16.83 -16.47
N GLY A 48 -11.37 -16.81 -15.15
CA GLY A 48 -10.67 -17.75 -14.25
C GLY A 48 -9.18 -17.45 -14.01
N GLY A 49 -8.64 -16.37 -14.57
CA GLY A 49 -7.25 -15.93 -14.39
C GLY A 49 -7.04 -15.09 -13.14
N THR A 50 -5.82 -15.13 -12.59
CA THR A 50 -5.42 -14.30 -11.46
C THR A 50 -5.09 -12.88 -11.90
N TRP A 51 -5.19 -11.92 -10.99
CA TRP A 51 -4.71 -10.56 -11.24
C TRP A 51 -3.19 -10.53 -11.32
N HIS A 52 -2.64 -9.84 -12.33
CA HIS A 52 -1.20 -9.77 -12.57
C HIS A 52 -0.67 -8.37 -12.33
N VAL A 53 0.37 -8.26 -11.48
CA VAL A 53 1.12 -7.01 -11.26
C VAL A 53 1.88 -6.66 -12.54
N GLU A 54 1.76 -5.42 -13.00
CA GLU A 54 2.54 -4.89 -14.13
C GLU A 54 3.56 -3.86 -13.63
N HIS A 55 3.16 -3.02 -12.67
CA HIS A 55 4.04 -2.03 -12.06
C HIS A 55 3.62 -1.74 -10.62
N LEU A 56 4.59 -1.32 -9.80
CA LEU A 56 4.35 -0.85 -8.45
C LEU A 56 5.19 0.39 -8.17
N ARG A 57 4.67 1.27 -7.31
CA ARG A 57 5.38 2.44 -6.79
C ARG A 57 5.25 2.49 -5.28
N PRO A 58 6.34 2.42 -4.50
CA PRO A 58 6.27 2.72 -3.07
C PRO A 58 5.86 4.18 -2.86
N LEU A 59 4.94 4.40 -1.92
CA LEU A 59 4.50 5.73 -1.50
C LEU A 59 5.40 6.25 -0.38
N GLY A 60 5.73 7.53 -0.43
CA GLY A 60 6.38 8.23 0.68
C GLY A 60 5.44 8.36 1.88
N ASP A 61 6.00 8.35 3.08
CA ASP A 61 5.27 8.37 4.37
C ASP A 61 4.17 9.43 4.48
N ALA A 62 4.41 10.61 3.91
CA ALA A 62 3.54 11.78 3.97
C ALA A 62 2.57 11.90 2.78
N GLU A 63 2.66 11.03 1.77
CA GLU A 63 1.68 11.02 0.68
C GLU A 63 0.30 10.62 1.22
N CYS A 64 -0.76 11.18 0.62
CA CYS A 64 -2.16 10.87 0.95
C CYS A 64 -2.76 9.92 -0.11
N PRO A 65 -2.81 8.59 0.14
CA PRO A 65 -3.11 7.62 -0.91
C PRO A 65 -4.53 7.74 -1.47
N LEU A 66 -5.49 8.19 -0.65
CA LEU A 66 -6.87 8.43 -1.11
C LEU A 66 -6.98 9.66 -2.02
N VAL A 67 -6.21 10.73 -1.79
CA VAL A 67 -6.14 11.86 -2.73
C VAL A 67 -5.54 11.40 -4.05
N LEU A 68 -4.44 10.64 -3.99
CA LEU A 68 -3.81 10.06 -5.18
C LEU A 68 -4.80 9.18 -5.97
N GLN A 69 -5.61 8.39 -5.26
CA GLN A 69 -6.66 7.57 -5.88
C GLN A 69 -7.67 8.39 -6.66
N ASP A 70 -8.04 9.57 -6.17
CA ASP A 70 -9.06 10.39 -6.78
C ASP A 70 -8.54 11.12 -8.02
N VAL A 71 -7.28 11.60 -7.98
CA VAL A 71 -6.69 12.41 -9.05
C VAL A 71 -5.95 11.62 -10.13
N TRP A 72 -5.59 10.36 -9.88
CA TRP A 72 -4.87 9.51 -10.84
C TRP A 72 -5.57 8.18 -11.08
N LYS A 73 -5.78 7.82 -12.35
CA LYS A 73 -6.43 6.57 -12.76
C LYS A 73 -5.52 5.77 -13.69
N PRO A 74 -5.51 4.43 -13.60
CA PRO A 74 -4.81 3.60 -14.57
C PRO A 74 -5.32 3.82 -16.00
N LYS A 75 -4.47 3.50 -16.98
CA LYS A 75 -4.86 3.42 -18.38
C LYS A 75 -5.96 2.37 -18.56
N SER A 76 -6.82 2.55 -19.56
CA SER A 76 -7.83 1.55 -19.93
C SER A 76 -7.21 0.15 -20.12
N GLY A 77 -7.88 -0.88 -19.59
CA GLY A 77 -7.40 -2.26 -19.55
C GLY A 77 -6.55 -2.61 -18.32
N TYR A 78 -6.23 -1.64 -17.46
CA TYR A 78 -5.54 -1.86 -16.19
C TYR A 78 -6.46 -1.58 -15.00
N SER A 79 -6.13 -2.17 -13.85
CA SER A 79 -6.75 -1.87 -12.57
C SER A 79 -5.68 -1.58 -11.51
N ARG A 80 -6.10 -0.91 -10.44
CA ARG A 80 -5.25 -0.44 -9.35
C ARG A 80 -5.65 -1.08 -8.05
N ARG A 81 -4.68 -1.39 -7.19
CA ARG A 81 -4.88 -1.67 -5.77
C ARG A 81 -3.71 -1.16 -4.95
N PHE A 82 -3.97 -0.86 -3.68
CA PHE A 82 -2.91 -0.60 -2.72
C PHE A 82 -2.49 -1.91 -2.05
N GLU A 83 -1.19 -2.11 -1.94
CA GLU A 83 -0.62 -3.27 -1.27
C GLU A 83 0.34 -2.81 -0.16
N ILE A 84 0.36 -3.54 0.96
CA ILE A 84 1.42 -3.40 1.95
C ILE A 84 2.45 -4.47 1.65
N ARG A 85 3.70 -4.05 1.48
CA ARG A 85 4.84 -4.92 1.18
C ARG A 85 5.98 -4.66 2.14
N ARG A 86 6.89 -5.62 2.27
CA ARG A 86 8.15 -5.36 2.96
C ARG A 86 9.06 -4.52 2.08
N TRP A 87 9.78 -3.58 2.66
CA TRP A 87 10.64 -2.65 1.93
C TRP A 87 11.70 -3.34 1.07
N HIS A 88 12.22 -4.49 1.53
CA HIS A 88 13.21 -5.26 0.78
C HIS A 88 12.65 -6.02 -0.43
N GLU A 89 11.32 -6.07 -0.59
CA GLU A 89 10.62 -6.77 -1.70
C GLU A 89 10.16 -5.81 -2.80
N VAL A 90 10.52 -4.53 -2.69
CA VAL A 90 9.99 -3.41 -3.49
C VAL A 90 11.07 -2.78 -4.35
#